data_AF-A0A8D8BSV7-F1
#
_entry.id   AF-A0A8D8BSV7-F1
#
_cell.length_a   1.000
_cell.length_b   1.000
_cell.length_c   1.000
_cell.angle_alpha   90.00
_cell.angle_beta   90.00
_cell.angle_gamma   90.00
#
_symmetry.space_group_name_H-M   'P 1'
#
loop_
_entity.id
_entity.type
_entity.pdbx_description
1 polymer ?
#
loop_
_entity_poly.entity_id
_entity_poly.type
_entity_poly.pdbx_seq_one_letter_code
_entity_poly.pdbx_strand_id
1 'polypeptide(L)'
;MVPNIAAAVIKLGQQKKNDELKEILERIPTKELVDLVSSNIGGADGFTLWHFVLLGMTHSSKTSDKRFQITMAVLQQLNRVELATKVAFDIVSRLVLDLPKFGPDQLVEILEYCVESIRAGDPKSMGWKDLLPDVLSLLSQQVGRISVNGFIMTGVEYRKKVLDELFKMKIQNGILTSFTGMFREVQLSREEATLLVGKVCDAIRHLEALEIPALTFQLFHVCLKYSSLLVLPIYSLQKYFHKHYYKRIASNDCGDSTDFDSIEPVSDKELREAEETILYHLSNVTEFRLDEAQVVAMFKPFQNMPEFLLTPFVISALIAMSKINRTPDTMKVVSSHVMAFLVR
;
A
#
# COMPACT_ATOMS: atom_id res chain seq x y z
N MET A 1 -46.46 3.26 11.48
CA MET A 1 -45.11 3.30 12.10
C MET A 1 -44.36 2.11 11.52
N VAL A 2 -43.62 2.28 10.42
CA VAL A 2 -42.91 1.16 9.78
C VAL A 2 -41.84 0.71 10.79
N PRO A 3 -41.77 -0.58 11.17
CA PRO A 3 -40.73 -1.06 12.07
C PRO A 3 -39.37 -0.64 11.50
N ASN A 4 -38.44 -0.22 12.36
CA ASN A 4 -37.09 0.17 11.96
C ASN A 4 -36.48 -0.98 11.14
N ILE A 5 -36.47 -0.84 9.82
CA ILE A 5 -36.11 -1.91 8.87
C ILE A 5 -34.68 -2.39 9.14
N ALA A 6 -33.78 -1.48 9.53
CA ALA A 6 -32.43 -1.82 9.95
C ALA A 6 -32.43 -2.77 11.15
N ALA A 7 -33.21 -2.47 12.19
CA ALA A 7 -33.33 -3.33 13.36
C ALA A 7 -33.93 -4.71 13.02
N ALA A 8 -34.89 -4.76 12.09
CA ALA A 8 -35.44 -6.03 11.61
C ALA A 8 -34.39 -6.88 10.87
N VAL A 9 -33.63 -6.27 9.96
CA VAL A 9 -32.53 -6.93 9.24
C VAL A 9 -31.48 -7.47 10.20
N ILE A 10 -31.04 -6.65 11.17
CA ILE A 10 -30.07 -7.06 12.19
C ILE A 10 -30.61 -8.22 13.04
N LYS A 11 -31.86 -8.11 13.52
CA LYS A 11 -32.49 -9.15 14.35
C LYS A 11 -32.59 -10.48 13.61
N LEU A 12 -33.06 -10.47 12.35
CA LEU A 12 -33.17 -11.69 11.53
C LEU A 12 -31.80 -12.31 11.27
N GLY A 13 -30.79 -11.48 10.99
CA GLY A 13 -29.41 -11.91 10.81
C GLY A 13 -28.82 -12.57 12.06
N GLN A 14 -28.97 -11.94 13.23
CA GLN A 14 -28.51 -12.48 14.51
C GLN A 14 -29.19 -13.81 14.87
N GLN A 15 -30.48 -13.95 14.52
CA GLN A 15 -31.25 -15.18 14.70
C GLN A 15 -30.97 -16.24 13.62
N LYS A 16 -30.09 -15.96 12.64
CA LYS A 16 -29.76 -16.84 11.51
C LYS A 16 -30.97 -17.26 10.68
N LYS A 17 -31.98 -16.40 10.63
CA LYS A 17 -33.21 -16.61 9.83
C LYS A 17 -32.97 -16.19 8.39
N ASN A 18 -32.12 -16.93 7.69
CA ASN A 18 -31.61 -16.55 6.37
C ASN A 18 -32.70 -16.43 5.30
N ASP A 19 -33.73 -17.27 5.35
CA ASP A 19 -34.85 -17.21 4.39
C ASP A 19 -35.70 -15.96 4.58
N GLU A 20 -36.06 -15.64 5.83
CA GLU A 20 -36.80 -14.41 6.17
C GLU A 20 -35.98 -13.15 5.83
N LEU A 21 -34.68 -13.18 6.10
CA LEU A 21 -33.74 -12.11 5.77
C LEU A 21 -33.62 -11.92 4.25
N LYS A 22 -33.58 -13.00 3.48
CA LYS A 22 -33.61 -12.94 2.02
C LYS A 22 -34.92 -12.33 1.51
N GLU A 23 -36.06 -12.82 2.01
CA GLU A 23 -37.38 -12.34 1.56
C GLU A 23 -37.58 -10.84 1.82
N ILE A 24 -37.17 -10.34 2.99
CA ILE A 24 -37.29 -8.92 3.30
C ILE A 24 -36.40 -8.07 2.38
N LEU A 25 -35.16 -8.48 2.11
CA LEU A 25 -34.22 -7.75 1.25
C LEU A 25 -34.61 -7.81 -0.24
N GLU A 26 -35.27 -8.88 -0.68
CA GLU A 26 -35.86 -8.95 -2.02
C GLU A 26 -36.99 -7.93 -2.19
N ARG A 27 -37.86 -7.79 -1.19
CA ARG A 27 -39.05 -6.93 -1.23
C ARG A 27 -38.75 -5.44 -1.16
N ILE A 28 -37.73 -5.02 -0.40
CA ILE A 28 -37.39 -3.59 -0.25
C ILE A 28 -36.85 -3.05 -1.57
N PRO A 29 -37.33 -1.91 -2.11
CA PRO A 29 -36.78 -1.29 -3.32
C PRO A 29 -35.28 -0.98 -3.18
N THR A 30 -34.52 -1.12 -4.29
CA THR A 30 -33.06 -0.91 -4.26
C THR A 30 -32.68 0.46 -3.70
N LYS A 31 -33.37 1.52 -4.13
CA LYS A 31 -33.12 2.89 -3.65
C LYS A 31 -33.31 3.04 -2.14
N GLU A 32 -34.41 2.51 -1.60
CA GLU A 32 -34.68 2.55 -0.16
C GLU A 32 -33.62 1.80 0.64
N LEU A 33 -33.12 0.69 0.10
CA LEU A 33 -32.08 -0.09 0.76
C LEU A 33 -30.70 0.59 0.69
N VAL A 34 -30.38 1.23 -0.44
CA VAL A 34 -29.20 2.09 -0.58
C VAL A 34 -29.23 3.22 0.45
N ASP A 35 -30.36 3.92 0.56
CA ASP A 35 -30.54 5.03 1.51
C ASP A 35 -30.44 4.53 2.97
N LEU A 36 -31.05 3.37 3.27
CA LEU A 36 -31.00 2.74 4.59
C LEU A 36 -29.57 2.42 5.01
N VAL A 37 -28.80 1.73 4.16
CA VAL A 37 -27.42 1.32 4.52
C VAL A 37 -26.51 2.55 4.58
N SER A 38 -26.57 3.44 3.60
CA SER A 38 -25.70 4.62 3.53
C SER A 38 -25.91 5.58 4.70
N SER A 39 -27.17 5.76 5.14
CA SER A 39 -27.49 6.64 6.28
C SER A 39 -27.06 6.05 7.63
N ASN A 40 -26.94 4.72 7.73
CA ASN A 40 -26.60 4.03 8.97
C ASN A 40 -25.12 3.60 9.05
N ILE A 41 -24.35 3.68 7.96
CA ILE A 41 -23.00 3.09 7.89
C ILE A 41 -22.03 3.66 8.94
N GLY A 42 -22.20 4.93 9.33
CA GLY A 42 -21.40 5.57 10.38
C GLY A 42 -21.96 5.45 11.80
N GLY A 43 -23.13 4.83 11.97
CA GLY A 43 -23.73 4.58 13.27
C GLY A 43 -23.15 3.35 13.97
N ALA A 44 -23.50 3.16 15.25
CA ALA A 44 -23.03 2.04 16.07
C ALA A 44 -23.34 0.66 15.45
N ASP A 45 -24.51 0.52 14.82
CA ASP A 45 -24.94 -0.71 14.17
C ASP A 45 -24.61 -0.77 12.67
N GLY A 46 -23.89 0.23 12.13
CA GLY A 46 -23.66 0.39 10.68
C GLY A 46 -22.96 -0.81 10.05
N PHE A 47 -21.87 -1.28 10.67
CA PHE A 47 -21.17 -2.49 10.22
C PHE A 47 -22.04 -3.74 10.32
N THR A 48 -22.80 -3.90 11.42
CA THR A 48 -23.66 -5.07 11.62
C THR A 48 -24.79 -5.13 10.60
N LEU A 49 -25.41 -3.98 10.30
CA LEU A 49 -26.39 -3.84 9.23
C LEU A 49 -25.76 -4.22 7.89
N TRP A 50 -24.61 -3.64 7.55
CA TRP A 50 -23.89 -3.95 6.31
C TRP A 50 -23.61 -5.44 6.14
N HIS A 51 -23.09 -6.08 7.20
CA HIS A 51 -22.80 -7.51 7.21
C HIS A 51 -24.03 -8.36 6.88
N PHE A 52 -25.17 -8.09 7.51
CA PHE A 52 -26.39 -8.88 7.33
C PHE A 52 -27.12 -8.57 6.03
N VAL A 53 -27.07 -7.32 5.55
CA VAL A 53 -27.58 -6.97 4.20
C VAL A 53 -26.84 -7.78 3.15
N LEU A 54 -25.51 -7.78 3.18
CA LEU A 54 -24.72 -8.59 2.27
C LEU A 54 -25.01 -10.08 2.42
N LEU A 55 -25.04 -10.61 3.66
CA LEU A 55 -25.31 -12.02 3.92
C LEU A 55 -26.65 -12.46 3.32
N GLY A 56 -27.74 -11.73 3.59
CA GLY A 56 -29.07 -12.06 3.09
C GLY A 56 -29.17 -12.04 1.57
N MET A 57 -28.49 -11.10 0.91
CA MET A 57 -28.47 -11.03 -0.57
C MET A 57 -27.67 -12.16 -1.21
N THR A 58 -26.72 -12.78 -0.50
CA THR A 58 -25.94 -13.88 -1.08
C THR A 58 -26.76 -15.12 -1.35
N HIS A 59 -27.93 -15.25 -0.72
CA HIS A 59 -28.86 -16.36 -0.90
C HIS A 59 -29.90 -16.12 -2.02
N SER A 60 -29.80 -15.01 -2.77
CA SER A 60 -30.71 -14.68 -3.86
C SER A 60 -29.99 -14.24 -5.13
N SER A 61 -30.27 -14.93 -6.24
CA SER A 61 -29.87 -14.47 -7.58
C SER A 61 -30.58 -13.18 -8.00
N LYS A 62 -31.79 -12.92 -7.49
CA LYS A 62 -32.59 -11.73 -7.81
C LYS A 62 -32.00 -10.44 -7.24
N THR A 63 -31.16 -10.53 -6.22
CA THR A 63 -30.54 -9.36 -5.58
C THR A 63 -29.11 -9.10 -6.06
N SER A 64 -28.63 -9.78 -7.10
CA SER A 64 -27.24 -9.60 -7.57
C SER A 64 -26.93 -8.14 -7.95
N ASP A 65 -27.78 -7.54 -8.77
CA ASP A 65 -27.64 -6.13 -9.19
C ASP A 65 -27.85 -5.17 -8.01
N LYS A 66 -28.88 -5.43 -7.19
CA LYS A 66 -29.15 -4.67 -5.97
C LYS A 66 -27.95 -4.65 -5.01
N ARG A 67 -27.28 -5.80 -4.82
CA ARG A 67 -26.07 -5.93 -3.99
C ARG A 67 -24.96 -5.04 -4.51
N PHE A 68 -24.75 -5.02 -5.82
CA PHE A 68 -23.73 -4.18 -6.45
C PHE A 68 -24.02 -2.69 -6.25
N GLN A 69 -25.25 -2.24 -6.51
CA GLN A 69 -25.63 -0.83 -6.29
C GLN A 69 -25.40 -0.38 -4.83
N ILE A 70 -25.71 -1.24 -3.86
CA ILE A 70 -25.49 -0.93 -2.44
C ILE A 70 -24.01 -0.94 -2.10
N THR A 71 -23.23 -1.89 -2.62
CA THR A 71 -21.77 -1.89 -2.48
C THR A 71 -21.17 -0.56 -2.95
N MET A 72 -21.53 -0.11 -4.14
CA MET A 72 -21.02 1.15 -4.69
C MET A 72 -21.44 2.35 -3.83
N ALA A 73 -22.68 2.38 -3.35
CA ALA A 73 -23.15 3.44 -2.46
C ALA A 73 -22.40 3.45 -1.12
N VAL A 74 -22.14 2.27 -0.52
CA VAL A 74 -21.35 2.15 0.72
C VAL A 74 -19.93 2.64 0.50
N LEU A 75 -19.26 2.19 -0.57
CA LEU A 75 -17.91 2.64 -0.91
C LEU A 75 -17.86 4.17 -1.05
N GLN A 76 -18.77 4.76 -1.82
CA GLN A 76 -18.86 6.22 -1.96
C GLN A 76 -19.12 6.94 -0.63
N GLN A 77 -19.93 6.34 0.25
CA GLN A 77 -20.23 6.91 1.55
C GLN A 77 -19.05 6.82 2.53
N LEU A 78 -18.19 5.81 2.42
CA LEU A 78 -16.95 5.72 3.21
C LEU A 78 -16.02 6.92 2.96
N ASN A 79 -16.07 7.54 1.78
CA ASN A 79 -15.29 8.74 1.48
C ASN A 79 -15.94 10.04 2.00
N ARG A 80 -17.17 9.98 2.52
CA ARG A 80 -17.94 11.15 2.97
C ARG A 80 -18.08 11.23 4.49
N VAL A 81 -17.99 10.08 5.16
CA VAL A 81 -18.18 9.97 6.60
C VAL A 81 -16.84 9.75 7.28
N GLU A 82 -16.60 10.48 8.36
CA GLU A 82 -15.43 10.25 9.20
C GLU A 82 -15.66 9.02 10.09
N LEU A 83 -14.95 7.94 9.80
CA LEU A 83 -15.01 6.68 10.53
C LEU A 83 -13.66 6.39 11.19
N ALA A 84 -13.70 5.70 12.32
CA ALA A 84 -12.49 5.13 12.89
C ALA A 84 -11.87 4.13 11.89
N THR A 85 -10.53 4.13 11.77
CA THR A 85 -9.80 3.30 10.79
C THR A 85 -10.18 1.82 10.87
N LYS A 86 -10.41 1.30 12.08
CA LYS A 86 -10.86 -0.08 12.30
C LYS A 86 -12.23 -0.35 11.68
N VAL A 87 -13.19 0.57 11.83
CA VAL A 87 -14.55 0.40 11.29
C VAL A 87 -14.54 0.43 9.77
N ALA A 88 -13.80 1.37 9.18
CA ALA A 88 -13.62 1.42 7.72
C ALA A 88 -12.98 0.13 7.19
N PHE A 89 -11.95 -0.38 7.87
CA PHE A 89 -11.32 -1.67 7.56
C PHE A 89 -12.35 -2.81 7.63
N ASP A 90 -13.09 -2.94 8.73
CA ASP A 90 -14.08 -4.02 8.91
C ASP A 90 -15.14 -4.01 7.79
N ILE A 91 -15.62 -2.83 7.38
CA ILE A 91 -16.59 -2.67 6.28
C ILE A 91 -16.00 -3.17 4.95
N VAL A 92 -14.77 -2.75 4.62
CA VAL A 92 -14.07 -3.14 3.38
C VAL A 92 -13.71 -4.63 3.40
N SER A 93 -13.15 -5.14 4.50
CA SER A 93 -12.82 -6.56 4.64
C SER A 93 -14.05 -7.45 4.52
N ARG A 94 -15.21 -7.00 5.03
CA ARG A 94 -16.47 -7.73 4.83
C ARG A 94 -16.88 -7.75 3.35
N LEU A 95 -16.68 -6.65 2.62
CA LEU A 95 -16.93 -6.60 1.18
C LEU A 95 -16.01 -7.57 0.40
N VAL A 96 -14.73 -7.64 0.76
CA VAL A 96 -13.75 -8.53 0.12
C VAL A 96 -14.23 -9.98 0.07
N LEU A 97 -14.90 -10.46 1.12
CA LEU A 97 -15.47 -11.81 1.18
C LEU A 97 -16.54 -12.09 0.11
N ASP A 98 -17.23 -11.06 -0.38
CA ASP A 98 -18.26 -11.17 -1.40
C ASP A 98 -17.77 -10.79 -2.80
N LEU A 99 -16.51 -10.35 -2.95
CA LEU A 99 -15.96 -9.97 -4.25
C LEU A 99 -16.10 -11.07 -5.33
N PRO A 100 -15.85 -12.36 -5.05
CA PRO A 100 -15.99 -13.41 -6.05
C PRO A 100 -17.42 -13.58 -6.60
N LYS A 101 -18.41 -12.94 -5.99
CA LYS A 101 -19.82 -13.01 -6.38
C LYS A 101 -20.21 -11.91 -7.37
N PHE A 102 -19.35 -10.93 -7.63
CA PHE A 102 -19.59 -9.89 -8.63
C PHE A 102 -19.15 -10.34 -10.02
N GLY A 103 -19.88 -9.88 -11.03
CA GLY A 103 -19.51 -10.11 -12.42
C GLY A 103 -18.29 -9.28 -12.85
N PRO A 104 -17.66 -9.58 -14.00
CA PRO A 104 -16.47 -8.87 -14.44
C PRO A 104 -16.69 -7.36 -14.61
N ASP A 105 -17.82 -6.93 -15.18
CA ASP A 105 -18.13 -5.50 -15.37
C ASP A 105 -18.29 -4.77 -14.03
N GLN A 106 -18.87 -5.43 -13.03
CA GLN A 106 -19.00 -4.89 -11.67
C GLN A 106 -17.65 -4.77 -10.96
N LEU A 107 -16.75 -5.75 -11.18
CA LEU A 107 -15.38 -5.68 -10.65
C LEU A 107 -14.59 -4.56 -11.31
N VAL A 108 -14.81 -4.30 -12.60
CA VAL A 108 -14.24 -3.14 -13.31
C VAL A 108 -14.68 -1.83 -12.64
N GLU A 109 -15.97 -1.64 -12.39
CA GLU A 109 -16.49 -0.44 -11.74
C GLU A 109 -15.94 -0.24 -10.31
N ILE A 110 -15.80 -1.31 -9.52
CA ILE A 110 -15.18 -1.25 -8.19
C ILE A 110 -13.71 -0.85 -8.30
N LEU A 111 -12.99 -1.37 -9.30
CA LEU A 111 -11.59 -1.03 -9.52
C LEU A 111 -11.43 0.43 -9.96
N GLU A 112 -12.29 0.91 -10.86
CA GLU A 112 -12.31 2.31 -11.30
C GLU A 112 -12.56 3.24 -10.10
N TYR A 113 -13.51 2.89 -9.21
CA TYR A 113 -13.69 3.61 -7.95
C TYR A 113 -12.41 3.68 -7.11
N CYS A 114 -11.64 2.59 -7.00
CA CYS A 114 -10.38 2.59 -6.26
C CYS A 114 -9.36 3.53 -6.92
N VAL A 115 -9.25 3.51 -8.25
CA VAL A 115 -8.35 4.39 -9.02
C VAL A 115 -8.73 5.86 -8.83
N GLU A 116 -10.02 6.20 -8.89
CA GLU A 116 -10.51 7.56 -8.63
C GLU A 116 -10.22 8.02 -7.20
N SER A 117 -10.39 7.13 -6.22
CA SER A 117 -10.09 7.44 -4.81
C SER A 117 -8.59 7.68 -4.58
N ILE A 118 -7.72 6.88 -5.20
CA ILE A 118 -6.26 7.12 -5.19
C ILE A 118 -5.92 8.45 -5.86
N ARG A 119 -6.60 8.79 -6.97
CA ARG A 119 -6.39 10.05 -7.69
C ARG A 119 -6.80 11.26 -6.86
N ALA A 120 -7.91 11.18 -6.14
CA ALA A 120 -8.36 12.20 -5.21
C ALA A 120 -7.34 12.42 -4.07
N GLY A 121 -6.69 11.35 -3.63
CA GLY A 121 -5.54 11.38 -2.74
C GLY A 121 -5.84 11.75 -1.29
N ASP A 122 -7.10 11.66 -0.87
CA ASP A 122 -7.53 11.95 0.49
C ASP A 122 -7.00 10.90 1.49
N PRO A 123 -6.16 11.28 2.47
CA PRO A 123 -5.65 10.37 3.50
C PRO A 123 -6.72 9.78 4.43
N LYS A 124 -7.92 10.37 4.49
CA LYS A 124 -9.04 9.81 5.25
C LYS A 124 -9.74 8.67 4.49
N SER A 125 -9.54 8.60 3.18
CA SER A 125 -10.25 7.72 2.26
C SER A 125 -9.29 6.67 1.67
N MET A 126 -8.84 5.73 2.50
CA MET A 126 -7.83 4.73 2.14
C MET A 126 -8.35 3.30 2.01
N GLY A 127 -9.67 3.09 1.96
CA GLY A 127 -10.27 1.75 1.85
C GLY A 127 -9.84 0.97 0.59
N TRP A 128 -9.42 1.68 -0.46
CA TRP A 128 -8.87 1.07 -1.67
C TRP A 128 -7.64 0.19 -1.41
N LYS A 129 -6.85 0.45 -0.37
CA LYS A 129 -5.62 -0.32 -0.09
C LYS A 129 -5.91 -1.78 0.25
N ASP A 130 -7.08 -2.02 0.85
CA ASP A 130 -7.55 -3.35 1.30
C ASP A 130 -8.55 -3.95 0.30
N LEU A 131 -8.86 -3.25 -0.81
CA LEU A 131 -9.86 -3.65 -1.79
C LEU A 131 -9.25 -3.91 -3.17
N LEU A 132 -8.41 -2.99 -3.65
CA LEU A 132 -7.82 -3.02 -4.98
C LEU A 132 -7.01 -4.29 -5.26
N PRO A 133 -6.17 -4.82 -4.35
CA PRO A 133 -5.41 -6.04 -4.61
C PRO A 133 -6.29 -7.25 -4.95
N ASP A 134 -7.36 -7.45 -4.18
CA ASP A 134 -8.29 -8.57 -4.38
C ASP A 134 -9.09 -8.41 -5.67
N VAL A 135 -9.55 -7.19 -5.98
CA VAL A 135 -10.27 -6.90 -7.23
C VAL A 135 -9.36 -7.14 -8.44
N LEU A 136 -8.10 -6.67 -8.40
CA LEU A 136 -7.12 -6.93 -9.48
C LEU A 136 -6.85 -8.42 -9.66
N SER A 137 -6.69 -9.15 -8.55
CA SER A 137 -6.45 -10.59 -8.57
C SER A 137 -7.61 -11.34 -9.20
N LEU A 138 -8.85 -11.05 -8.76
CA LEU A 138 -10.05 -11.67 -9.29
C LEU A 138 -10.25 -11.37 -10.77
N LEU A 139 -10.09 -10.11 -11.20
CA LEU A 139 -10.18 -9.75 -12.62
C LEU A 139 -9.15 -10.51 -13.46
N SER A 140 -7.93 -10.66 -12.96
CA SER A 140 -6.87 -11.39 -13.69
C SER A 140 -7.14 -12.88 -13.81
N GLN A 141 -7.94 -13.45 -12.91
CA GLN A 141 -8.36 -14.85 -12.93
C GLN A 141 -9.62 -15.08 -13.78
N GLN A 142 -10.34 -14.02 -14.18
CA GLN A 142 -11.55 -14.16 -14.99
C GLN A 142 -11.22 -14.78 -16.35
N VAL A 143 -12.00 -15.79 -16.73
CA VAL A 143 -11.93 -16.41 -18.05
C VAL A 143 -12.83 -15.65 -19.00
N GLY A 144 -12.29 -15.22 -20.14
CA GLY A 144 -13.04 -14.56 -21.19
C GLY A 144 -12.60 -13.12 -21.43
N ARG A 145 -13.47 -12.37 -22.10
CA ARG A 145 -13.25 -10.97 -22.47
C ARG A 145 -14.31 -10.09 -21.85
N ILE A 146 -13.90 -8.93 -21.38
CA ILE A 146 -14.71 -7.88 -20.79
C ILE A 146 -14.77 -6.68 -21.74
N SER A 147 -15.90 -5.97 -21.73
CA SER A 147 -16.08 -4.75 -22.52
C SER A 147 -15.89 -3.54 -21.62
N VAL A 148 -14.77 -2.84 -21.75
CA VAL A 148 -14.48 -1.64 -20.96
C VAL A 148 -14.40 -0.44 -21.89
N ASN A 149 -15.31 0.52 -21.72
CA ASN A 149 -15.40 1.75 -22.54
C ASN A 149 -15.41 1.46 -24.05
N GLY A 150 -16.11 0.39 -24.46
CA GLY A 150 -16.21 -0.04 -25.87
C GLY A 150 -15.03 -0.86 -26.39
N PHE A 151 -14.01 -1.13 -25.57
CA PHE A 151 -12.88 -1.98 -25.92
C PHE A 151 -13.02 -3.36 -25.30
N ILE A 152 -12.82 -4.39 -26.12
CA ILE A 152 -12.86 -5.78 -25.68
C ILE A 152 -11.44 -6.23 -25.30
N MET A 153 -11.24 -6.57 -24.03
CA MET A 153 -9.95 -7.03 -23.50
C MET A 153 -10.13 -8.15 -22.47
N THR A 154 -9.06 -8.85 -22.15
CA THR A 154 -9.01 -9.83 -21.06
C THR A 154 -8.79 -9.13 -19.72
N GLY A 155 -9.09 -9.83 -18.62
CA GLY A 155 -8.82 -9.30 -17.28
C GLY A 155 -7.34 -9.02 -17.02
N VAL A 156 -6.43 -9.80 -17.61
CA VAL A 156 -4.97 -9.58 -17.53
C VAL A 156 -4.55 -8.31 -18.26
N GLU A 157 -5.10 -8.05 -19.45
CA GLU A 157 -4.85 -6.82 -20.20
C GLU A 157 -5.39 -5.59 -19.44
N TYR A 158 -6.58 -5.70 -18.85
CA TYR A 158 -7.15 -4.62 -18.04
C TYR A 158 -6.35 -4.37 -16.76
N ARG A 159 -5.92 -5.42 -16.04
CA ARG A 159 -4.99 -5.29 -14.90
C ARG A 159 -3.76 -4.49 -15.30
N LYS A 160 -3.11 -4.86 -16.42
CA LYS A 160 -1.92 -4.16 -16.90
C LYS A 160 -2.20 -2.67 -17.17
N LYS A 161 -3.31 -2.37 -17.85
CA LYS A 161 -3.75 -0.99 -18.12
C LYS A 161 -3.90 -0.19 -16.83
N VAL A 162 -4.54 -0.76 -15.81
CA VAL A 162 -4.74 -0.09 -14.51
C VAL A 162 -3.41 0.15 -13.81
N LEU A 163 -2.51 -0.83 -13.78
CA LEU A 163 -1.18 -0.66 -13.18
C LEU A 163 -0.36 0.43 -13.91
N ASP A 164 -0.38 0.42 -15.25
CA ASP A 164 0.29 1.44 -16.06
C ASP A 164 -0.26 2.85 -15.76
N GLU A 165 -1.57 2.97 -15.54
CA GLU A 165 -2.20 4.22 -15.12
C GLU A 165 -1.73 4.66 -13.72
N LEU A 166 -1.79 3.75 -12.74
CA LEU A 166 -1.38 4.02 -11.36
C LEU A 166 0.10 4.46 -11.28
N PHE A 167 0.97 3.85 -12.09
CA PHE A 167 2.39 4.19 -12.11
C PHE A 167 2.68 5.53 -12.79
N LYS A 168 1.84 5.98 -13.73
CA LYS A 168 1.96 7.30 -14.38
C LYS A 168 1.31 8.42 -13.57
N MET A 169 0.26 8.10 -12.81
CA MET A 169 -0.49 9.07 -12.01
C MET A 169 0.37 9.73 -10.91
N LYS A 170 0.20 11.04 -10.66
CA LYS A 170 0.82 11.70 -9.51
C LYS A 170 0.11 11.24 -8.23
N ILE A 171 0.85 10.63 -7.31
CA ILE A 171 0.33 10.19 -6.01
C ILE A 171 0.60 11.28 -4.98
N GLN A 172 -0.39 11.62 -4.15
CA GLN A 172 -0.24 12.61 -3.10
C GLN A 172 0.57 12.03 -1.92
N ASN A 173 1.43 12.85 -1.29
CA ASN A 173 2.32 12.40 -0.21
C ASN A 173 1.54 11.74 0.94
N GLY A 174 0.39 12.30 1.31
CA GLY A 174 -0.44 11.81 2.42
C GLY A 174 -0.98 10.38 2.24
N ILE A 175 -1.00 9.85 1.02
CA ILE A 175 -1.40 8.45 0.74
C ILE A 175 -0.26 7.57 0.22
N LEU A 176 0.93 8.15 -0.03
CA LEU A 176 2.02 7.47 -0.74
C LEU A 176 2.52 6.22 -0.02
N THR A 177 2.59 6.26 1.31
CA THR A 177 3.00 5.11 2.14
C THR A 177 2.00 3.96 2.01
N SER A 178 0.70 4.23 2.15
CA SER A 178 -0.36 3.23 1.96
C SER A 178 -0.40 2.70 0.52
N PHE A 179 -0.19 3.59 -0.46
CA PHE A 179 -0.15 3.23 -1.88
C PHE A 179 0.98 2.25 -2.16
N THR A 180 2.17 2.53 -1.64
CA THR A 180 3.33 1.64 -1.77
C THR A 180 3.10 0.32 -1.05
N GLY A 181 2.54 0.35 0.17
CA GLY A 181 2.28 -0.84 0.99
C GLY A 181 1.28 -1.81 0.36
N MET A 182 0.26 -1.30 -0.33
CA MET A 182 -0.75 -2.10 -1.04
C MET A 182 -0.12 -3.07 -2.06
N PHE A 183 0.97 -2.66 -2.73
CA PHE A 183 1.65 -3.50 -3.72
C PHE A 183 2.44 -4.67 -3.12
N ARG A 184 2.46 -4.83 -1.80
CA ARG A 184 2.93 -6.07 -1.15
C ARG A 184 2.03 -7.25 -1.51
N GLU A 185 0.73 -7.04 -1.56
CA GLU A 185 -0.26 -8.09 -1.85
C GLU A 185 -0.53 -8.28 -3.34
N VAL A 186 -0.15 -7.32 -4.19
CA VAL A 186 -0.31 -7.41 -5.65
C VAL A 186 0.83 -8.20 -6.27
N GLN A 187 0.55 -9.26 -7.01
CA GLN A 187 1.58 -9.93 -7.83
C GLN A 187 2.03 -8.97 -8.93
N LEU A 188 3.31 -8.59 -8.94
CA LEU A 188 3.89 -7.68 -9.93
C LEU A 188 4.95 -8.42 -10.75
N SER A 189 5.05 -8.11 -12.04
CA SER A 189 6.23 -8.47 -12.83
C SER A 189 7.45 -7.68 -12.37
N ARG A 190 8.65 -8.09 -12.80
CA ARG A 190 9.88 -7.35 -12.50
C ARG A 190 9.83 -5.94 -13.07
N GLU A 191 9.30 -5.78 -14.26
CA GLU A 191 9.16 -4.50 -14.96
C GLU A 191 8.18 -3.59 -14.21
N GLU A 192 7.01 -4.11 -13.83
CA GLU A 192 6.01 -3.39 -13.04
C GLU A 192 6.58 -2.95 -11.66
N ALA A 193 7.27 -3.85 -10.96
CA ALA A 193 7.94 -3.53 -9.70
C ALA A 193 9.03 -2.47 -9.87
N THR A 194 9.78 -2.51 -10.98
CA THR A 194 10.81 -1.50 -11.28
C THR A 194 10.20 -0.12 -11.48
N LEU A 195 9.07 -0.03 -12.21
CA LEU A 195 8.36 1.24 -12.43
C LEU A 195 7.83 1.82 -11.11
N LEU A 196 7.21 0.99 -10.27
CA LEU A 196 6.75 1.40 -8.94
C LEU A 196 7.91 1.87 -8.07
N VAL A 197 8.99 1.09 -7.98
CA VAL A 197 10.17 1.44 -7.16
C VAL A 197 10.79 2.74 -7.63
N GLY A 198 10.97 2.92 -8.94
CA GLY A 198 11.48 4.17 -9.52
C GLY A 198 10.61 5.37 -9.15
N LYS A 199 9.29 5.23 -9.29
CA LYS A 199 8.32 6.26 -8.91
C LYS A 199 8.42 6.68 -7.45
N VAL A 200 8.47 5.70 -6.54
CA VAL A 200 8.56 5.99 -5.10
C VAL A 200 9.91 6.61 -4.76
N CYS A 201 11.00 6.13 -5.37
CA CYS A 201 12.34 6.71 -5.23
C CYS A 201 12.38 8.18 -5.68
N ASP A 202 11.70 8.51 -6.78
CA ASP A 202 11.61 9.89 -7.27
C ASP A 202 10.86 10.79 -6.27
N ALA A 203 9.83 10.27 -5.60
CA ALA A 203 9.05 10.98 -4.60
C ALA A 203 9.83 11.25 -3.30
N ILE A 204 10.72 10.34 -2.87
CA ILE A 204 11.56 10.51 -1.66
C ILE A 204 12.30 11.85 -1.65
N ARG A 205 12.73 12.35 -2.83
CA ARG A 205 13.45 13.63 -2.97
C ARG A 205 12.66 14.86 -2.52
N HIS A 206 11.36 14.72 -2.35
CA HIS A 206 10.42 15.81 -2.05
C HIS A 206 9.69 15.61 -0.71
N LEU A 207 10.06 14.59 0.07
CA LEU A 207 9.46 14.28 1.36
C LEU A 207 10.25 14.91 2.51
N GLU A 208 9.55 15.16 3.61
CA GLU A 208 10.17 15.52 4.87
C GLU A 208 10.86 14.30 5.50
N ALA A 209 11.93 14.54 6.25
CA ALA A 209 12.78 13.46 6.79
C ALA A 209 11.98 12.43 7.60
N LEU A 210 10.98 12.89 8.37
CA LEU A 210 10.15 12.05 9.24
C LEU A 210 9.13 11.17 8.48
N GLU A 211 8.80 11.50 7.23
CA GLU A 211 7.87 10.71 6.41
C GLU A 211 8.56 9.51 5.73
N ILE A 212 9.86 9.62 5.49
CA ILE A 212 10.65 8.66 4.71
C ILE A 212 10.77 7.28 5.38
N PRO A 213 10.94 7.14 6.71
CA PRO A 213 11.07 5.83 7.34
C PRO A 213 9.86 4.91 7.09
N ALA A 214 8.64 5.42 7.27
CA ALA A 214 7.43 4.62 7.05
C ALA A 214 7.29 4.19 5.58
N LEU A 215 7.58 5.10 4.64
CA LEU A 215 7.54 4.82 3.21
C LEU A 215 8.57 3.79 2.78
N THR A 216 9.82 3.95 3.23
CA THR A 216 10.92 3.04 2.89
C THR A 216 10.71 1.65 3.45
N PHE A 217 10.13 1.53 4.66
CA PHE A 217 9.70 0.23 5.17
C PHE A 217 8.71 -0.47 4.24
N GLN A 218 7.71 0.25 3.71
CA GLN A 218 6.79 -0.28 2.70
C GLN A 218 7.52 -0.69 1.42
N LEU A 219 8.38 0.19 0.92
CA LEU A 219 9.13 0.01 -0.32
C LEU A 219 10.11 -1.18 -0.27
N PHE A 220 10.84 -1.38 0.83
CA PHE A 220 11.78 -2.48 0.96
C PHE A 220 11.09 -3.84 0.84
N HIS A 221 9.92 -4.00 1.45
CA HIS A 221 9.12 -5.23 1.28
C HIS A 221 8.68 -5.46 -0.17
N VAL A 222 8.33 -4.40 -0.91
CA VAL A 222 8.02 -4.51 -2.34
C VAL A 222 9.26 -4.96 -3.11
N CYS A 223 10.42 -4.36 -2.85
CA CYS A 223 11.68 -4.73 -3.47
C CYS A 223 12.08 -6.19 -3.20
N LEU A 224 11.70 -6.79 -2.06
CA LEU A 224 12.05 -8.18 -1.76
C LEU A 224 11.44 -9.22 -2.71
N LYS A 225 10.41 -8.86 -3.49
CA LYS A 225 9.93 -9.71 -4.60
C LYS A 225 11.02 -9.94 -5.65
N TYR A 226 11.88 -8.93 -5.84
CA TYR A 226 13.04 -8.95 -6.74
C TYR A 226 14.21 -8.23 -6.05
N SER A 227 14.90 -8.93 -5.14
CA SER A 227 15.87 -8.34 -4.20
C SER A 227 16.82 -7.32 -4.82
N SER A 228 17.32 -7.56 -6.05
CA SER A 228 18.15 -6.62 -6.82
C SER A 228 17.60 -5.18 -6.94
N LEU A 229 16.29 -4.99 -6.80
CA LEU A 229 15.66 -3.68 -6.80
C LEU A 229 15.95 -2.84 -5.56
N LEU A 230 16.44 -3.44 -4.45
CA LEU A 230 16.82 -2.71 -3.23
C LEU A 230 17.94 -1.69 -3.45
N VAL A 231 18.75 -1.86 -4.50
CA VAL A 231 19.80 -0.88 -4.85
C VAL A 231 19.20 0.50 -5.17
N LEU A 232 18.01 0.54 -5.80
CA LEU A 232 17.35 1.78 -6.21
C LEU A 232 16.95 2.67 -5.01
N PRO A 233 16.19 2.19 -4.00
CA PRO A 233 15.88 3.00 -2.84
C PRO A 233 17.12 3.32 -2.00
N ILE A 234 18.07 2.39 -1.85
CA ILE A 234 19.32 2.67 -1.12
C ILE A 234 20.07 3.85 -1.76
N TYR A 235 20.19 3.86 -3.08
CA TYR A 235 20.85 4.96 -3.79
C TYR A 235 20.06 6.27 -3.72
N SER A 236 18.73 6.19 -3.78
CA SER A 236 17.87 7.38 -3.67
C SER A 236 17.94 8.02 -2.29
N LEU A 237 18.03 7.20 -1.24
CA LEU A 237 18.25 7.63 0.13
C LEU A 237 19.64 8.21 0.33
N GLN A 238 20.68 7.59 -0.24
CA GLN A 238 22.02 8.18 -0.27
C GLN A 238 22.00 9.58 -0.89
N LYS A 239 21.31 9.79 -2.02
CA LYS A 239 21.16 11.13 -2.62
C LYS A 239 20.44 12.11 -1.71
N TYR A 240 19.38 11.65 -1.03
CA TYR A 240 18.62 12.47 -0.09
C TYR A 240 19.49 12.91 1.09
N PHE A 241 20.09 11.97 1.82
CA PHE A 241 20.93 12.27 2.97
C PHE A 241 22.21 13.00 2.59
N HIS A 242 22.79 12.74 1.42
CA HIS A 242 23.92 13.54 0.96
C HIS A 242 23.56 15.01 0.78
N LYS A 243 22.43 15.30 0.13
CA LYS A 243 21.96 16.66 -0.12
C LYS A 243 21.59 17.38 1.18
N HIS A 244 20.90 16.70 2.09
CA HIS A 244 20.28 17.32 3.26
C HIS A 244 21.11 17.21 4.54
N TYR A 245 22.05 16.27 4.64
CA TYR A 245 22.77 15.97 5.87
C TYR A 245 24.30 15.94 5.66
N TYR A 246 24.82 15.00 4.88
CA TYR A 246 26.29 14.78 4.81
C TYR A 246 27.06 15.96 4.23
N LYS A 247 26.49 16.71 3.27
CA LYS A 247 27.15 17.91 2.73
C LYS A 247 27.34 18.99 3.80
N ARG A 248 26.40 19.11 4.74
CA ARG A 248 26.45 20.09 5.84
C ARG A 248 27.47 19.71 6.89
N ILE A 249 27.53 18.43 7.25
CA ILE A 249 28.57 17.92 8.18
C ILE A 249 29.96 18.21 7.60
N ALA A 250 30.17 17.87 6.32
CA ALA A 250 31.45 18.09 5.65
C ALA A 250 31.83 19.59 5.52
N SER A 251 30.86 20.51 5.49
CA SER A 251 31.14 21.96 5.47
C SER A 251 31.35 22.55 6.86
N ASN A 252 30.64 22.06 7.88
CA ASN A 252 30.77 22.53 9.26
C ASN A 252 32.12 22.14 9.89
N ASP A 253 32.72 21.03 9.45
CA ASP A 253 34.08 20.63 9.86
C ASP A 253 35.19 21.54 9.29
N CYS A 254 34.90 22.43 8.32
CA CYS A 254 35.88 23.33 7.69
C CYS A 254 36.01 24.71 8.34
N GLY A 255 35.35 24.97 9.48
CA GLY A 255 35.52 26.20 10.27
C GLY A 255 34.76 27.42 9.73
N ASP A 256 34.12 28.13 10.66
CA ASP A 256 33.38 29.39 10.49
C ASP A 256 32.16 29.39 9.56
N SER A 257 31.03 28.93 10.09
CA SER A 257 29.77 29.64 9.85
C SER A 257 28.92 29.66 11.11
N THR A 258 29.12 30.67 11.95
CA THR A 258 28.12 31.08 12.95
C THR A 258 26.99 31.82 12.23
N ASP A 259 26.22 31.11 11.40
CA ASP A 259 25.03 31.67 10.75
C ASP A 259 23.79 31.29 11.57
N PHE A 260 23.68 31.91 12.76
CA PHE A 260 22.57 31.75 13.70
C PHE A 260 21.22 32.25 13.15
N ASP A 261 21.19 32.87 11.97
CA ASP A 261 19.99 33.43 11.33
C ASP A 261 19.35 32.51 10.27
N SER A 262 19.86 31.30 10.08
CA SER A 262 19.17 30.30 9.26
C SER A 262 18.15 29.56 10.11
N ILE A 263 16.88 29.97 10.08
CA ILE A 263 15.78 29.07 10.49
C ILE A 263 15.77 27.93 9.47
N GLU A 264 16.59 26.92 9.70
CA GLU A 264 16.70 25.78 8.82
C GLU A 264 15.41 24.95 8.90
N PRO A 265 14.83 24.54 7.76
CA PRO A 265 13.52 23.91 7.73
C PRO A 265 13.48 22.51 8.35
N VAL A 266 14.63 21.84 8.58
CA VAL A 266 14.72 20.48 9.15
C VAL A 266 15.98 20.36 10.01
N SER A 267 15.84 19.84 11.23
CA SER A 267 16.97 19.69 12.15
C SER A 267 17.88 18.50 11.77
N ASP A 268 19.19 18.62 12.02
CA ASP A 268 20.14 17.50 11.86
C ASP A 268 19.75 16.28 12.69
N LYS A 269 19.11 16.51 13.84
CA LYS A 269 18.59 15.46 14.71
C LYS A 269 17.52 14.62 14.00
N GLU A 270 16.54 15.26 13.37
CA GLU A 270 15.47 14.56 12.65
C GLU A 270 16.01 13.76 11.46
N LEU A 271 16.98 14.32 10.72
CA LEU A 271 17.63 13.61 9.62
C LEU A 271 18.37 12.37 10.10
N ARG A 272 19.12 12.50 11.20
CA ARG A 272 19.82 11.37 11.80
C ARG A 272 18.86 10.29 12.33
N GLU A 273 17.81 10.69 13.04
CA GLU A 273 16.80 9.76 13.55
C GLU A 273 16.07 9.04 12.40
N ALA A 274 15.78 9.75 11.30
CA ALA A 274 15.22 9.15 10.11
C ALA A 274 16.20 8.14 9.47
N GLU A 275 17.47 8.49 9.31
CA GLU A 275 18.52 7.60 8.79
C GLU A 275 18.63 6.32 9.62
N GLU A 276 18.76 6.44 10.94
CA GLU A 276 18.87 5.32 11.87
C GLU A 276 17.63 4.40 11.79
N THR A 277 16.43 4.98 11.73
CA THR A 277 15.17 4.23 11.61
C THR A 277 15.08 3.48 10.28
N ILE A 278 15.52 4.09 9.17
CA ILE A 278 15.53 3.47 7.85
C ILE A 278 16.52 2.30 7.80
N LEU A 279 17.71 2.46 8.37
CA LEU A 279 18.71 1.39 8.45
C LEU A 279 18.20 0.23 9.32
N TYR A 280 17.54 0.53 10.45
CA TYR A 280 16.87 -0.47 11.28
C TYR A 280 15.79 -1.23 10.50
N HIS A 281 14.92 -0.52 9.77
CA HIS A 281 13.93 -1.11 8.89
C HIS A 281 14.56 -2.01 7.82
N LEU A 282 15.63 -1.57 7.17
CA LEU A 282 16.33 -2.37 6.17
C LEU A 282 16.90 -3.66 6.77
N SER A 283 17.55 -3.55 7.94
CA SER A 283 18.07 -4.71 8.68
C SER A 283 16.96 -5.73 8.97
N ASN A 284 15.83 -5.29 9.54
CA ASN A 284 14.70 -6.14 9.89
C ASN A 284 14.02 -6.77 8.68
N VAL A 285 13.76 -5.97 7.64
CA VAL A 285 13.03 -6.46 6.45
C VAL A 285 13.82 -7.53 5.72
N THR A 286 15.14 -7.39 5.68
CA THR A 286 16.04 -8.34 5.02
C THR A 286 16.44 -9.51 5.92
N GLU A 287 16.11 -9.45 7.21
CA GLU A 287 16.45 -10.50 8.17
C GLU A 287 15.76 -11.81 7.79
N PHE A 288 16.53 -12.90 7.74
CA PHE A 288 16.09 -14.24 7.31
C PHE A 288 15.52 -14.33 5.87
N ARG A 289 15.50 -13.24 5.11
CA ARG A 289 14.98 -13.20 3.73
C ARG A 289 16.04 -13.05 2.68
N LEU A 290 17.16 -12.40 3.03
CA LEU A 290 18.33 -12.28 2.17
C LEU A 290 19.56 -12.88 2.84
N ASP A 291 20.33 -13.64 2.06
CA ASP A 291 21.68 -14.01 2.43
C ASP A 291 22.70 -12.97 1.95
N GLU A 292 23.91 -13.01 2.51
CA GLU A 292 24.95 -12.04 2.16
C GLU A 292 25.45 -12.19 0.71
N ALA A 293 25.36 -13.37 0.11
CA ALA A 293 25.79 -13.58 -1.27
C ALA A 293 24.82 -12.89 -2.24
N GLN A 294 23.52 -12.95 -1.95
CA GLN A 294 22.49 -12.18 -2.64
C GLN A 294 22.75 -10.68 -2.47
N VAL A 295 23.04 -10.21 -1.25
CA VAL A 295 23.37 -8.79 -1.01
C VAL A 295 24.56 -8.36 -1.86
N VAL A 296 25.66 -9.10 -1.86
CA VAL A 296 26.83 -8.81 -2.71
C VAL A 296 26.47 -8.83 -4.19
N ALA A 297 25.67 -9.80 -4.65
CA ALA A 297 25.26 -9.89 -6.04
C ALA A 297 24.48 -8.66 -6.52
N MET A 298 23.69 -8.01 -5.65
CA MET A 298 22.99 -6.77 -5.98
C MET A 298 23.95 -5.61 -6.28
N PHE A 299 25.07 -5.53 -5.56
CA PHE A 299 26.02 -4.42 -5.64
C PHE A 299 27.23 -4.71 -6.52
N LYS A 300 27.46 -5.97 -6.90
CA LYS A 300 28.56 -6.40 -7.77
C LYS A 300 28.71 -5.60 -9.08
N PRO A 301 27.62 -5.18 -9.78
CA PRO A 301 27.74 -4.33 -10.97
C PRO A 301 28.45 -2.99 -10.71
N PHE A 302 28.47 -2.52 -9.46
CA PHE A 302 29.03 -1.23 -9.05
C PHE A 302 30.41 -1.37 -8.39
N GLN A 303 31.02 -2.57 -8.38
CA GLN A 303 32.31 -2.83 -7.70
C GLN A 303 33.45 -1.92 -8.20
N ASN A 304 33.37 -1.44 -9.44
CA ASN A 304 34.37 -0.56 -10.04
C ASN A 304 33.97 0.94 -9.95
N MET A 305 32.97 1.28 -9.13
CA MET A 305 32.45 2.64 -8.92
C MET A 305 32.54 2.98 -7.42
N PRO A 306 33.74 3.26 -6.88
CA PRO A 306 33.93 3.55 -5.47
C PRO A 306 33.11 4.76 -5.01
N GLU A 307 32.89 5.76 -5.86
CA GLU A 307 32.04 6.92 -5.61
C GLU A 307 30.56 6.57 -5.36
N PHE A 308 30.12 5.39 -5.81
CA PHE A 308 28.80 4.86 -5.54
C PHE A 308 28.78 4.06 -4.23
N LEU A 309 29.73 3.12 -4.08
CA LEU A 309 29.74 2.16 -2.98
C LEU A 309 30.24 2.76 -1.67
N LEU A 310 31.25 3.63 -1.72
CA LEU A 310 31.92 4.18 -0.54
C LEU A 310 31.24 5.46 -0.03
N THR A 311 29.92 5.45 -0.03
CA THR A 311 29.13 6.56 0.49
C THR A 311 28.51 6.21 1.84
N PRO A 312 28.32 7.18 2.76
CA PRO A 312 27.98 6.88 4.15
C PRO A 312 26.71 6.03 4.31
N PHE A 313 25.64 6.36 3.56
CA PHE A 313 24.40 5.61 3.63
C PHE A 313 24.52 4.22 2.99
N VAL A 314 25.22 4.10 1.85
CA VAL A 314 25.38 2.80 1.16
C VAL A 314 26.20 1.82 2.00
N ILE A 315 27.30 2.28 2.60
CA ILE A 315 28.09 1.46 3.53
C ILE A 315 27.22 1.05 4.72
N SER A 316 26.50 1.98 5.34
CA SER A 316 25.64 1.69 6.48
C SER A 316 24.53 0.71 6.13
N ALA A 317 23.94 0.82 4.94
CA ALA A 317 22.93 -0.10 4.43
C ALA A 317 23.50 -1.52 4.19
N LEU A 318 24.70 -1.62 3.60
CA LEU A 318 25.39 -2.90 3.42
C LEU A 318 25.70 -3.55 4.78
N ILE A 319 26.20 -2.79 5.75
CA ILE A 319 26.45 -3.26 7.11
C ILE A 319 25.13 -3.71 7.76
N ALA A 320 24.06 -2.92 7.65
CA ALA A 320 22.75 -3.24 8.22
C ALA A 320 22.18 -4.58 7.70
N MET A 321 22.44 -4.89 6.42
CA MET A 321 22.04 -6.16 5.80
C MET A 321 23.03 -7.32 6.05
N SER A 322 24.21 -7.04 6.61
CA SER A 322 25.25 -8.04 6.88
C SER A 322 24.96 -8.87 8.15
N LYS A 323 25.56 -10.06 8.23
CA LYS A 323 25.47 -10.90 9.44
C LYS A 323 26.16 -10.27 10.65
N ILE A 324 27.15 -9.40 10.43
CA ILE A 324 27.91 -8.77 11.53
C ILE A 324 27.01 -7.85 12.35
N ASN A 325 26.09 -7.14 11.70
CA ASN A 325 25.11 -6.31 12.41
C ASN A 325 24.12 -7.16 13.24
N ARG A 326 23.94 -8.44 12.90
CA ARG A 326 22.96 -9.35 13.51
C ARG A 326 23.57 -10.27 14.57
N THR A 327 24.86 -10.58 14.47
CA THR A 327 25.59 -11.41 15.42
C THR A 327 26.84 -10.65 15.88
N PRO A 328 26.88 -10.12 17.13
CA PRO A 328 28.02 -9.35 17.64
C PRO A 328 29.28 -10.20 17.93
N ASP A 329 29.31 -11.47 17.48
CA ASP A 329 30.44 -12.36 17.69
C ASP A 329 31.56 -12.04 16.68
N THR A 330 32.58 -11.33 17.16
CA THR A 330 33.66 -10.72 16.38
C THR A 330 34.52 -11.71 15.59
N MET A 331 34.47 -13.01 15.91
CA MET A 331 35.23 -14.04 15.16
C MET A 331 34.70 -14.27 13.73
N LYS A 332 33.48 -13.79 13.41
CA LYS A 332 32.84 -14.01 12.09
C LYS A 332 33.00 -12.86 11.10
N VAL A 333 33.65 -11.75 11.48
CA VAL A 333 33.83 -10.59 10.59
C VAL A 333 34.54 -10.98 9.28
N VAL A 334 35.56 -11.86 9.37
CA VAL A 334 36.34 -12.36 8.24
C VAL A 334 35.52 -13.29 7.32
N SER A 335 34.39 -13.83 7.79
CA SER A 335 33.49 -14.70 7.03
C SER A 335 32.33 -13.98 6.34
N SER A 336 32.16 -12.67 6.62
CA SER A 336 31.09 -11.89 6.00
C SER A 336 31.41 -11.61 4.54
N HIS A 337 30.52 -12.03 3.64
CA HIS A 337 30.69 -11.78 2.21
C HIS A 337 30.55 -10.28 1.89
N VAL A 338 29.74 -9.57 2.67
CA VAL A 338 29.58 -8.11 2.54
C VAL A 338 30.87 -7.39 2.93
N MET A 339 31.52 -7.77 4.04
CA MET A 339 32.80 -7.15 4.41
C MET A 339 33.90 -7.48 3.43
N ALA A 340 33.97 -8.73 2.97
CA ALA A 340 34.93 -9.12 1.94
C ALA A 340 34.72 -8.37 0.62
N PHE A 341 33.48 -7.99 0.31
CA PHE A 341 33.13 -7.16 -0.84
C PHE A 341 33.54 -5.70 -0.64
N LEU A 342 33.36 -5.13 0.55
CA LEU A 342 33.70 -3.73 0.85
C LEU A 342 35.21 -3.45 0.94
N VAL A 343 36.03 -4.47 1.22
CA VAL A 343 37.50 -4.35 1.36
C VAL A 343 38.23 -4.56 0.02
N ARG A 344 37.52 -5.04 -1.01
CA ARG A 344 38.03 -5.17 -2.38
C ARG A 344 37.73 -3.93 -3.18
#